data_AF-A0AA88VP40-F1
#
_entry.id   AF-A0AA88VP40-F1
#
_cell.length_a   1.000
_cell.length_b   1.000
_cell.length_c   1.000
_cell.angle_alpha   90.00
_cell.angle_beta   90.00
_cell.angle_gamma   90.00
#
_symmetry.space_group_name_H-M   'P 1'
#
loop_
_entity.id
_entity.type
_entity.pdbx_description
1 polymer ?
#
loop_
_entity_poly.entity_id
_entity_poly.type
_entity_poly.pdbx_seq_one_letter_code
_entity_poly.pdbx_strand_id
1 'polypeptide(L)'
;MVLLPTGDVIIVNGAGSGTAGFEMARNPVTRPVIYHPCGANGNRFSVMSASRRPRMYHSTAVLLTDGRVLVGGSNPHMYYNFTGVEYPTDLSLEAFSPPYLAAEYDPIRPRVAYVDEVLRYRETFTVTFEVPKFLKKGIVSVRIVLPSFNTHSLGMNQRMVVLKKLRISCFDLNAYRMSAVGPSTREIAPPGVPSSGMWVKVQ
;
A
#
# COMPACT_ATOMS: atom_id res chain seq x y z
N MET A 1 9.37 -3.44 1.46
CA MET A 1 8.79 -2.64 0.37
C MET A 1 7.31 -2.93 0.30
N VAL A 2 6.46 -1.94 -0.02
CA VAL A 2 5.00 -2.13 -0.10
C VAL A 2 4.44 -1.39 -1.32
N LEU A 3 3.60 -2.05 -2.12
CA LEU A 3 2.82 -1.42 -3.19
C LEU A 3 1.77 -0.47 -2.60
N LEU A 4 1.74 0.77 -3.06
CA LEU A 4 0.73 1.76 -2.71
C LEU A 4 -0.43 1.73 -3.72
N PRO A 5 -1.66 2.12 -3.35
CA PRO A 5 -2.82 2.15 -4.27
C PRO A 5 -2.61 3.02 -5.51
N THR A 6 -1.64 3.95 -5.49
CA THR A 6 -1.24 4.78 -6.64
C THR A 6 -0.44 4.03 -7.70
N GLY A 7 0.06 2.83 -7.39
CA GLY A 7 1.00 2.07 -8.22
C GLY A 7 2.47 2.39 -7.91
N ASP A 8 2.71 3.34 -6.99
CA ASP A 8 4.05 3.60 -6.45
C ASP A 8 4.46 2.51 -5.45
N VAL A 9 5.74 2.48 -5.12
CA VAL A 9 6.30 1.55 -4.12
C VAL A 9 6.89 2.35 -2.98
N ILE A 10 6.50 2.05 -1.74
CA ILE A 10 7.18 2.59 -0.57
C ILE A 10 8.29 1.63 -0.11
N ILE A 11 9.46 2.19 0.16
CA ILE A 11 10.63 1.55 0.74
C ILE A 11 10.82 2.16 2.13
N VAL A 12 10.72 1.33 3.17
CA VAL A 12 10.76 1.71 4.59
C VAL A 12 11.66 0.75 5.35
N ASN A 13 12.07 1.17 6.55
CA ASN A 13 12.90 0.41 7.49
C ASN A 13 14.31 0.16 6.95
N GLY A 14 15.09 -0.61 7.70
CA GLY A 14 16.41 -1.06 7.32
C GLY A 14 17.54 -0.19 7.86
N ALA A 15 18.74 -0.51 7.39
CA ALA A 15 19.99 0.04 7.89
C ALA A 15 20.87 0.49 6.71
N GLY A 16 21.67 1.52 6.92
CA GLY A 16 22.60 2.06 5.93
C GLY A 16 23.89 1.25 5.80
N SER A 17 24.16 0.35 6.74
CA SER A 17 25.36 -0.49 6.75
C SER A 17 25.14 -1.81 7.49
N GLY A 18 25.83 -2.86 7.04
CA GLY A 18 25.78 -4.20 7.64
C GLY A 18 24.83 -5.15 6.92
N THR A 19 24.38 -6.19 7.63
CA THR A 19 23.56 -7.27 7.05
C THR A 19 22.34 -7.59 7.92
N ALA A 20 21.42 -8.39 7.37
CA ALA A 20 20.31 -8.94 8.14
C ALA A 20 20.82 -9.92 9.22
N GLY A 21 20.20 -9.88 10.39
CA GLY A 21 20.52 -10.72 11.55
C GLY A 21 20.74 -9.90 12.81
N PHE A 22 21.01 -10.59 13.93
CA PHE A 22 21.10 -9.98 15.24
C PHE A 22 22.37 -9.13 15.39
N GLU A 23 22.21 -7.87 15.78
CA GLU A 23 23.32 -6.92 16.00
C GLU A 23 24.28 -6.69 14.82
N MET A 24 23.93 -7.13 13.60
CA MET A 24 24.81 -7.10 12.42
C MET A 24 24.65 -5.86 11.52
N ALA A 25 23.80 -4.91 11.90
CA ALA A 25 23.56 -3.70 11.12
C ALA A 25 23.70 -2.42 11.97
N ARG A 26 24.02 -1.31 11.32
CA ARG A 26 24.23 0.01 11.92
C ARG A 26 23.64 1.09 11.02
N ASN A 27 23.50 2.31 11.58
CA ASN A 27 23.00 3.50 10.87
C ASN A 27 21.57 3.31 10.36
N PRO A 28 20.55 3.31 11.24
CA PRO A 28 19.16 3.06 10.85
C PRO A 28 18.70 4.04 9.75
N VAL A 29 18.05 3.52 8.71
CA VAL A 29 17.40 4.34 7.68
C VAL A 29 16.00 4.68 8.16
N THR A 30 15.81 5.92 8.58
CA THR A 30 14.54 6.37 9.18
C THR A 30 13.63 7.12 8.21
N ARG A 31 14.14 7.49 7.03
CA ARG A 31 13.40 8.22 5.99
C ARG A 31 12.83 7.23 4.97
N PRO A 32 11.51 7.08 4.87
CA PRO A 32 10.90 6.31 3.79
C PRO A 32 11.24 6.92 2.43
N VAL A 33 11.32 6.08 1.41
CA VAL A 33 11.47 6.50 0.02
C VAL A 33 10.27 5.98 -0.77
N ILE A 34 9.61 6.86 -1.52
CA ILE A 34 8.60 6.45 -2.49
C ILE A 34 9.27 6.37 -3.86
N TYR A 35 9.24 5.18 -4.44
CA TYR A 35 9.63 4.92 -5.82
C TYR A 35 8.42 5.06 -6.74
N HIS A 36 8.58 5.82 -7.81
CA HIS A 36 7.59 6.07 -8.86
C HIS A 36 7.98 5.31 -10.13
N PRO A 37 7.42 4.10 -10.39
CA PRO A 37 7.85 3.26 -11.50
C PRO A 37 7.67 3.91 -12.88
N CYS A 38 6.63 4.72 -13.03
CA CYS A 38 6.31 5.45 -14.26
C CYS A 38 6.91 6.87 -14.29
N GLY A 39 7.73 7.24 -13.31
CA GLY A 39 8.37 8.55 -13.25
C GLY A 39 9.46 8.71 -14.32
N ALA A 40 9.70 9.96 -14.73
CA ALA A 40 10.81 10.29 -15.62
C ALA A 40 12.17 9.94 -14.97
N ASN A 41 13.18 9.67 -15.79
CA ASN A 41 14.53 9.41 -15.30
C ASN A 41 15.01 10.60 -14.45
N GLY A 42 15.65 10.32 -13.31
CA GLY A 42 16.07 11.33 -12.34
C GLY A 42 14.99 11.82 -11.38
N ASN A 43 13.70 11.49 -11.60
CA ASN A 43 12.59 11.89 -10.73
C ASN A 43 11.71 10.69 -10.31
N ARG A 44 12.35 9.56 -10.02
CA ARG A 44 11.66 8.33 -9.60
C ARG A 44 11.67 8.09 -8.09
N PHE A 45 12.42 8.85 -7.31
CA PHE A 45 12.56 8.62 -5.87
C PHE A 45 12.26 9.90 -5.10
N SER A 46 11.28 9.82 -4.21
CA SER A 46 10.88 10.92 -3.34
C SER A 46 11.18 10.53 -1.90
N VAL A 47 12.00 11.32 -1.19
CA VAL A 47 12.38 11.04 0.19
C VAL A 47 11.37 11.69 1.15
N MET A 48 10.79 10.89 2.04
CA MET A 48 9.73 11.30 2.95
C MET A 48 10.30 11.74 4.31
N SER A 49 9.42 12.29 5.16
CA SER A 49 9.75 12.66 6.54
C SER A 49 10.25 11.46 7.35
N ALA A 50 11.26 11.70 8.20
CA ALA A 50 11.87 10.66 9.01
C ALA A 50 10.94 10.20 10.15
N SER A 51 10.92 8.89 10.44
CA SER A 51 10.49 8.38 11.73
C SER A 51 11.58 8.61 12.78
N ARG A 52 11.19 8.75 14.05
CA ARG A 52 12.14 8.78 15.17
C ARG A 52 12.57 7.38 15.62
N ARG A 53 11.90 6.33 15.14
CA ARG A 53 12.11 4.96 15.57
C ARG A 53 12.93 4.19 14.55
N PRO A 54 14.07 3.60 14.94
CA PRO A 54 14.76 2.64 14.09
C PRO A 54 13.89 1.39 13.94
N ARG A 55 13.80 0.88 12.71
CA ARG A 55 13.11 -0.36 12.37
C ARG A 55 14.09 -1.25 11.63
N MET A 56 14.77 -2.12 12.38
CA MET A 56 15.91 -2.90 11.89
C MET A 56 15.50 -4.32 11.45
N TYR A 57 16.39 -5.30 11.58
CA TYR A 57 16.04 -6.71 11.39
C TYR A 57 14.91 -7.11 12.37
N HIS A 58 13.97 -7.94 11.88
CA HIS A 58 12.65 -8.24 12.48
C HIS A 58 11.59 -7.12 12.43
N SER A 59 11.84 -6.02 11.72
CA SER A 59 10.76 -5.09 11.37
C SER A 59 9.90 -5.60 10.22
N THR A 60 8.70 -5.05 10.09
CA THR A 60 7.73 -5.37 9.04
C THR A 60 6.92 -4.13 8.64
N ALA A 61 6.28 -4.20 7.48
CA ALA A 61 5.36 -3.17 7.00
C ALA A 61 4.24 -3.78 6.15
N VAL A 62 3.02 -3.26 6.23
CA VAL A 62 1.86 -3.74 5.46
C VAL A 62 0.95 -2.57 5.05
N LEU A 63 0.32 -2.68 3.88
CA LEU A 63 -0.67 -1.72 3.40
C LEU A 63 -1.98 -1.89 4.17
N LEU A 64 -2.50 -0.79 4.72
CA LEU A 64 -3.82 -0.71 5.32
C LEU A 64 -4.87 -0.33 4.28
N THR A 65 -6.11 -0.64 4.57
CA THR A 65 -7.22 -0.49 3.64
C THR A 65 -7.73 0.94 3.50
N ASP A 66 -7.31 1.82 4.40
CA ASP A 66 -7.43 3.28 4.27
C ASP A 66 -6.29 3.92 3.47
N GLY A 67 -5.36 3.11 2.95
CA GLY A 67 -4.22 3.54 2.14
C GLY A 67 -3.00 3.97 2.96
N ARG A 68 -3.00 3.89 4.29
CA ARG A 68 -1.79 4.07 5.11
C ARG A 68 -0.89 2.84 5.04
N VAL A 69 0.36 2.97 5.48
CA VAL A 69 1.28 1.84 5.64
C VAL A 69 1.54 1.65 7.13
N LEU A 70 1.11 0.51 7.68
CA LEU A 70 1.43 0.13 9.05
C LEU A 70 2.86 -0.39 9.08
N VAL A 71 3.66 0.16 9.98
CA VAL A 71 5.06 -0.18 10.20
C VAL A 71 5.19 -0.66 11.65
N GLY A 72 5.85 -1.80 11.83
CA GLY A 72 5.95 -2.43 13.14
C GLY A 72 7.09 -3.43 13.22
N GLY A 73 7.09 -4.22 14.28
CA GLY A 73 8.18 -5.13 14.57
C GLY A 73 9.40 -4.40 15.11
N SER A 74 10.36 -5.21 15.54
CA SER A 74 11.35 -4.78 16.52
C SER A 74 12.75 -4.63 15.90
N ASN A 75 13.72 -4.52 16.79
CA ASN A 75 15.13 -4.39 16.52
C ASN A 75 15.85 -5.73 16.79
N PRO A 76 17.14 -5.86 16.43
CA PRO A 76 17.73 -7.13 16.02
C PRO A 76 18.26 -7.94 17.22
N HIS A 77 17.37 -8.38 18.11
CA HIS A 77 17.73 -9.19 19.29
C HIS A 77 17.25 -10.63 19.22
N MET A 78 18.04 -11.54 19.80
CA MET A 78 17.63 -12.93 20.04
C MET A 78 16.52 -13.03 21.10
N TYR A 79 16.52 -12.14 22.09
CA TYR A 79 15.53 -12.06 23.18
C TYR A 79 14.92 -10.65 23.27
N TYR A 80 13.88 -10.47 24.06
CA TYR A 80 13.35 -9.12 24.32
C TYR A 80 14.28 -8.33 25.24
N ASN A 81 15.18 -7.57 24.64
CA ASN A 81 16.04 -6.63 25.35
C ASN A 81 15.54 -5.20 25.17
N PHE A 82 15.18 -4.52 26.27
CA PHE A 82 14.62 -3.16 26.26
C PHE A 82 15.61 -2.08 26.70
N THR A 83 16.77 -2.45 27.25
CA THR A 83 17.71 -1.49 27.86
C THR A 83 19.16 -1.96 27.71
N GLY A 84 20.12 -1.02 27.63
CA GLY A 84 21.54 -1.39 27.57
C GLY A 84 21.98 -2.01 26.25
N VAL A 85 21.22 -1.76 25.18
CA VAL A 85 21.53 -2.18 23.80
C VAL A 85 21.35 -1.01 22.84
N GLU A 86 22.04 -1.04 21.71
CA GLU A 86 22.06 0.05 20.73
C GLU A 86 20.66 0.34 20.15
N TYR A 87 19.90 -0.73 19.83
CA TYR A 87 18.55 -0.62 19.30
C TYR A 87 17.57 -1.44 20.15
N PRO A 88 16.98 -0.89 21.22
CA PRO A 88 16.07 -1.63 22.09
C PRO A 88 14.89 -2.26 21.36
N THR A 89 14.36 -3.33 21.95
CA THR A 89 13.11 -3.98 21.52
C THR A 89 12.01 -2.92 21.43
N ASP A 90 11.40 -2.80 20.27
CA ASP A 90 10.30 -1.86 20.01
C ASP A 90 9.04 -2.65 19.61
N LEU A 91 8.05 -2.63 20.50
CA LEU A 91 6.74 -3.28 20.29
C LEU A 91 5.69 -2.32 19.74
N SER A 92 6.05 -1.05 19.49
CA SER A 92 5.13 -0.04 18.97
C SER A 92 4.85 -0.25 17.48
N LEU A 93 3.73 0.32 17.04
CA LEU A 93 3.36 0.45 15.64
C LEU A 93 3.30 1.93 15.26
N GLU A 94 3.69 2.24 14.02
CA GLU A 94 3.53 3.55 13.41
C GLU A 94 2.74 3.40 12.11
N ALA A 95 1.88 4.36 11.80
CA ALA A 95 1.22 4.41 10.50
C ALA A 95 1.83 5.54 9.67
N PHE A 96 2.52 5.18 8.59
CA PHE A 96 2.95 6.16 7.60
C PHE A 96 1.76 6.57 6.74
N SER A 97 1.52 7.88 6.61
CA SER A 97 0.48 8.46 5.77
C SER A 97 1.12 8.99 4.47
N PRO A 98 0.95 8.31 3.33
CA PRO A 98 1.56 8.76 2.07
C PRO A 98 0.98 10.09 1.58
N PRO A 99 1.70 10.83 0.71
CA PRO A 99 1.28 12.16 0.25
C PRO A 99 -0.13 12.23 -0.34
N TYR A 100 -0.61 11.17 -1.00
CA TYR A 100 -1.97 11.11 -1.54
C TYR A 100 -3.10 11.14 -0.47
N LEU A 101 -2.75 11.03 0.82
CA LEU A 101 -3.68 11.18 1.94
C LEU A 101 -3.62 12.57 2.59
N ALA A 102 -2.79 13.49 2.09
CA ALA A 102 -2.72 14.85 2.62
C ALA A 102 -4.05 15.60 2.40
N ALA A 103 -4.38 16.50 3.34
CA ALA A 103 -5.66 17.21 3.37
C ALA A 103 -5.93 18.02 2.08
N GLU A 104 -4.89 18.52 1.42
CA GLU A 104 -4.99 19.21 0.12
C GLU A 104 -5.59 18.34 -1.00
N TYR A 105 -5.49 17.01 -0.89
CA TYR A 105 -6.06 16.07 -1.86
C TYR A 105 -7.45 15.57 -1.47
N ASP A 106 -7.97 15.88 -0.28
CA ASP A 106 -9.29 15.45 0.16
C ASP A 106 -10.42 15.78 -0.82
N PRO A 107 -10.47 16.97 -1.44
CA PRO A 107 -11.52 17.30 -2.40
C PRO A 107 -11.48 16.42 -3.65
N ILE A 108 -10.32 15.88 -4.03
CA ILE A 108 -10.15 15.10 -5.27
C ILE A 108 -9.98 13.59 -5.01
N ARG A 109 -9.97 13.16 -3.75
CA ARG A 109 -9.79 11.77 -3.35
C ARG A 109 -11.11 11.00 -3.45
N PRO A 110 -11.22 9.98 -4.31
CA PRO A 110 -12.42 9.16 -4.40
C PRO A 110 -12.63 8.32 -3.13
N ARG A 111 -13.89 8.20 -2.72
CA ARG A 111 -14.35 7.28 -1.67
C ARG A 111 -15.25 6.24 -2.29
N VAL A 112 -14.88 4.97 -2.21
CA VAL A 112 -15.74 3.89 -2.68
C VAL A 112 -16.97 3.83 -1.78
N ALA A 113 -18.15 3.94 -2.38
CA ALA A 113 -19.43 3.82 -1.69
C ALA A 113 -20.01 2.41 -1.83
N TYR A 114 -19.78 1.76 -2.97
CA TYR A 114 -20.23 0.40 -3.24
C TYR A 114 -19.34 -0.29 -4.27
N VAL A 115 -19.15 -1.59 -4.10
CA VAL A 115 -18.56 -2.50 -5.08
C VAL A 115 -19.14 -3.88 -4.89
N ASP A 116 -19.29 -4.63 -5.99
CA ASP A 116 -19.69 -6.03 -5.93
C ASP A 116 -18.68 -6.84 -5.09
N GLU A 117 -19.17 -7.64 -4.14
CA GLU A 117 -18.32 -8.44 -3.25
C GLU A 117 -17.53 -9.51 -4.00
N VAL A 118 -18.00 -9.93 -5.18
CA VAL A 118 -17.38 -10.97 -6.00
C VAL A 118 -17.05 -10.41 -7.38
N LEU A 119 -15.77 -10.44 -7.73
CA LEU A 119 -15.28 -10.15 -9.08
C LEU A 119 -15.02 -11.43 -9.83
N ARG A 120 -15.77 -11.65 -10.90
CA ARG A 120 -15.55 -12.78 -11.80
C ARG A 120 -14.53 -12.42 -12.87
N TYR A 121 -13.73 -13.40 -13.28
CA TYR A 121 -12.76 -13.19 -14.36
C TYR A 121 -13.46 -12.77 -15.65
N ARG A 122 -12.92 -11.75 -16.32
CA ARG A 122 -13.41 -11.22 -17.61
C ARG A 122 -14.86 -10.72 -17.62
N GLU A 123 -15.54 -10.72 -16.49
CA GLU A 123 -16.90 -10.20 -16.37
C GLU A 123 -16.88 -8.71 -15.99
N THR A 124 -17.95 -8.00 -16.37
CA THR A 124 -18.11 -6.61 -16.00
C THR A 124 -18.71 -6.51 -14.60
N PHE A 125 -18.18 -5.59 -13.80
CA PHE A 125 -18.69 -5.26 -12.49
C PHE A 125 -18.78 -3.74 -12.33
N THR A 126 -19.46 -3.30 -11.28
CA THR A 126 -19.70 -1.88 -11.03
C THR A 126 -19.06 -1.41 -9.73
N VAL A 127 -18.38 -0.27 -9.79
CA VAL A 127 -17.91 0.47 -8.62
C VAL A 127 -18.65 1.79 -8.56
N THR A 128 -19.26 2.07 -7.41
CA THR A 128 -19.82 3.37 -7.08
C THR A 128 -18.85 4.08 -6.16
N PHE A 129 -18.53 5.33 -6.47
CA PHE A 129 -17.66 6.15 -5.64
C PHE A 129 -18.12 7.61 -5.62
N GLU A 130 -17.76 8.28 -4.55
CA GLU A 130 -17.99 9.70 -4.35
C GLU A 130 -16.66 10.46 -4.45
N VAL A 131 -16.68 11.64 -5.06
CA VAL A 131 -15.53 12.55 -5.03
C VAL A 131 -16.01 13.99 -5.06
N PRO A 132 -15.68 14.83 -4.07
CA PRO A 132 -16.18 16.22 -3.98
C PRO A 132 -15.86 17.08 -5.21
N LYS A 133 -14.69 16.88 -5.81
CA LYS A 133 -14.21 17.59 -6.99
C LYS A 133 -13.70 16.59 -8.03
N PHE A 134 -14.56 16.23 -8.96
CA PHE A 134 -14.20 15.35 -10.06
C PHE A 134 -13.40 16.10 -11.13
N LEU A 135 -12.15 15.70 -11.37
CA LEU A 135 -11.28 16.38 -12.33
C LEU A 135 -11.55 15.94 -13.78
N LYS A 136 -11.36 14.66 -14.09
CA LYS A 136 -11.59 14.09 -15.43
C LYS A 136 -11.71 12.57 -15.40
N LYS A 137 -12.47 12.00 -16.34
CA LYS A 137 -12.65 10.53 -16.47
C LYS A 137 -11.34 9.79 -16.75
N GLY A 138 -10.39 10.44 -17.42
CA GLY A 138 -9.12 9.83 -17.83
C GLY A 138 -8.24 9.38 -16.65
N ILE A 139 -8.29 10.08 -15.52
CA ILE A 139 -7.37 9.84 -14.38
C ILE A 139 -7.89 8.83 -13.36
N VAL A 140 -9.17 8.45 -13.43
CA VAL A 140 -9.75 7.46 -12.53
C VAL A 140 -9.32 6.07 -12.98
N SER A 141 -8.78 5.29 -12.05
CA SER A 141 -8.39 3.90 -12.22
C SER A 141 -8.94 3.06 -11.07
N VAL A 142 -9.31 1.81 -11.35
CA VAL A 142 -9.64 0.81 -10.33
C VAL A 142 -8.53 -0.22 -10.30
N ARG A 143 -8.09 -0.55 -9.09
CA ARG A 143 -7.02 -1.49 -8.83
C ARG A 143 -7.45 -2.43 -7.72
N ILE A 144 -7.10 -3.70 -7.87
CA ILE A 144 -7.16 -4.66 -6.76
C ILE A 144 -5.75 -4.87 -6.23
N VAL A 145 -5.62 -4.91 -4.91
CA VAL A 145 -4.34 -5.10 -4.23
C VAL A 145 -4.48 -6.30 -3.32
N LEU A 146 -3.61 -7.29 -3.49
CA LEU A 146 -3.45 -8.39 -2.55
C LEU A 146 -2.36 -7.99 -1.54
N PRO A 147 -2.70 -7.83 -0.25
CA PRO A 147 -1.74 -7.47 0.78
C PRO A 147 -0.81 -8.65 1.01
N SER A 148 0.46 -8.38 1.30
CA SER A 148 1.40 -9.44 1.63
C SER A 148 1.29 -9.90 3.08
N PHE A 149 1.67 -11.17 3.28
CA PHE A 149 2.25 -11.60 4.55
C PHE A 149 3.73 -11.20 4.56
N ASN A 150 4.19 -10.45 5.56
CA ASN A 150 5.53 -9.87 5.58
C ASN A 150 6.32 -10.31 6.81
N THR A 151 7.48 -10.93 6.59
CA THR A 151 8.45 -11.24 7.65
C THR A 151 9.87 -11.26 7.07
N HIS A 152 10.87 -10.85 7.85
CA HIS A 152 12.28 -10.91 7.44
C HIS A 152 12.57 -10.24 6.08
N SER A 153 11.92 -9.09 5.81
CA SER A 153 11.96 -8.38 4.53
C SER A 153 11.39 -9.13 3.32
N LEU A 154 10.80 -10.31 3.52
CA LEU A 154 10.10 -11.09 2.50
C LEU A 154 8.62 -10.70 2.53
N GLY A 155 8.11 -10.21 1.41
CA GLY A 155 6.69 -9.93 1.21
C GLY A 155 6.06 -10.98 0.31
N MET A 156 5.45 -11.99 0.92
CA MET A 156 4.81 -13.09 0.19
C MET A 156 3.47 -12.63 -0.37
N ASN A 157 3.21 -12.97 -1.63
CA ASN A 157 1.93 -12.75 -2.32
C ASN A 157 1.50 -11.29 -2.52
N GLN A 158 2.36 -10.29 -2.28
CA GLN A 158 2.01 -8.90 -2.62
C GLN A 158 1.80 -8.77 -4.13
N ARG A 159 0.66 -8.18 -4.51
CA ARG A 159 0.35 -7.93 -5.92
C ARG A 159 -0.62 -6.78 -6.09
N MET A 160 -0.48 -6.06 -7.19
CA MET A 160 -1.47 -5.12 -7.68
C MET A 160 -1.89 -5.51 -9.09
N VAL A 161 -3.18 -5.45 -9.38
CA VAL A 161 -3.73 -5.59 -10.73
C VAL A 161 -4.53 -4.34 -11.07
N VAL A 162 -4.14 -3.67 -12.14
CA VAL A 162 -4.88 -2.53 -12.69
C VAL A 162 -5.98 -3.06 -13.60
N LEU A 163 -7.24 -2.75 -13.28
CA LEU A 163 -8.39 -3.30 -14.00
C LEU A 163 -8.76 -2.45 -15.21
N LYS A 164 -9.28 -3.11 -16.25
CA LYS A 164 -9.72 -2.45 -17.48
C LYS A 164 -10.97 -1.63 -17.20
N LYS A 165 -10.86 -0.31 -17.33
CA LYS A 165 -11.99 0.64 -17.28
C LYS A 165 -12.80 0.57 -18.57
N LEU A 166 -14.14 0.59 -18.44
CA LEU A 166 -15.06 0.70 -19.57
C LEU A 166 -15.70 2.07 -19.64
N ARG A 167 -16.47 2.46 -18.62
CA ARG A 167 -17.27 3.69 -18.63
C ARG A 167 -17.33 4.32 -17.24
N ILE A 168 -17.39 5.65 -17.20
CA ILE A 168 -17.73 6.42 -16.00
C ILE A 168 -18.91 7.34 -16.32
N SER A 169 -19.93 7.30 -15.46
CA SER A 169 -21.11 8.16 -15.51
C SER A 169 -21.38 8.77 -14.14
N CYS A 170 -21.69 10.06 -14.10
CA CYS A 170 -22.27 10.72 -12.93
C CYS A 170 -23.73 10.29 -12.83
N PHE A 171 -24.22 9.99 -11.62
CA PHE A 171 -25.64 9.69 -11.42
C PHE A 171 -26.26 10.46 -10.26
N ASP A 172 -25.45 11.09 -9.41
CA ASP A 172 -25.89 12.03 -8.37
C ASP A 172 -24.80 13.11 -8.14
N LEU A 173 -25.07 14.10 -7.30
CA LEU A 173 -24.13 15.13 -6.90
C LEU A 173 -22.86 14.46 -6.31
N ASN A 174 -21.73 14.67 -6.97
CA ASN A 174 -20.43 14.10 -6.60
C ASN A 174 -20.36 12.55 -6.58
N ALA A 175 -21.41 11.85 -7.05
CA ALA A 175 -21.47 10.39 -7.07
C ALA A 175 -21.36 9.85 -8.51
N TYR A 176 -20.45 8.90 -8.68
CA TYR A 176 -20.06 8.35 -9.96
C TYR A 176 -20.16 6.83 -9.94
N ARG A 177 -20.60 6.28 -11.08
CA ARG A 177 -20.60 4.86 -11.35
C ARG A 177 -19.55 4.55 -12.41
N MET A 178 -18.66 3.61 -12.11
CA MET A 178 -17.64 3.11 -13.01
C MET A 178 -17.87 1.64 -13.31
N SER A 179 -17.97 1.30 -14.59
CA SER A 179 -17.94 -0.09 -15.05
C SER A 179 -16.51 -0.48 -15.38
N ALA A 180 -16.08 -1.62 -14.86
CA ALA A 180 -14.77 -2.20 -15.10
C ALA A 180 -14.88 -3.70 -15.38
N VAL A 181 -13.83 -4.28 -15.97
CA VAL A 181 -13.74 -5.72 -16.22
C VAL A 181 -12.87 -6.36 -15.15
N GLY A 182 -13.34 -7.47 -14.59
CA GLY A 182 -12.58 -8.30 -13.66
C GLY A 182 -11.27 -8.81 -14.28
N PRO A 183 -10.39 -9.43 -13.48
CA PRO A 183 -9.08 -9.88 -13.95
C PRO A 183 -9.17 -10.80 -15.18
N SER A 184 -8.14 -10.77 -16.03
CA SER A 184 -8.13 -11.53 -17.27
C SER A 184 -7.87 -13.02 -17.10
N THR A 185 -7.04 -13.39 -16.13
CA THR A 185 -6.67 -14.80 -15.85
C THR A 185 -6.35 -15.03 -14.37
N ARG A 186 -6.36 -16.31 -13.97
CA ARG A 186 -6.07 -16.76 -12.60
C ARG A 186 -4.60 -16.59 -12.23
N GLU A 187 -3.69 -16.59 -13.19
CA GLU A 187 -2.26 -16.38 -12.94
C GLU A 187 -2.00 -14.92 -12.55
N ILE A 188 -2.71 -13.99 -13.19
CA ILE A 188 -2.63 -12.56 -12.89
C ILE A 188 -3.29 -12.25 -11.54
N ALA A 189 -4.46 -12.80 -11.24
CA ALA A 189 -5.14 -12.60 -9.96
C ALA A 189 -5.74 -13.91 -9.42
N PRO A 190 -4.97 -14.77 -8.75
CA PRO A 190 -5.44 -16.03 -8.19
C PRO A 190 -6.63 -15.81 -7.24
N PRO A 191 -7.55 -16.78 -7.16
CA PRO A 191 -8.65 -16.71 -6.20
C PRO A 191 -8.11 -16.59 -4.77
N GLY A 192 -8.79 -15.79 -3.94
CA GLY A 192 -8.42 -15.58 -2.55
C GLY A 192 -9.63 -15.19 -1.69
N VAL A 193 -9.52 -15.40 -0.39
CA VAL A 193 -10.53 -14.99 0.60
C VAL A 193 -10.15 -13.62 1.17
N PRO A 194 -11.06 -12.64 1.21
CA PRO A 194 -10.74 -11.29 1.70
C PRO A 194 -10.58 -11.19 3.23
N SER A 195 -9.75 -10.24 3.72
CA SER A 195 -9.64 -9.83 5.15
C SER A 195 -9.60 -8.29 5.31
N SER A 196 -10.39 -7.72 6.23
CA SER A 196 -10.96 -6.33 6.42
C SER A 196 -10.41 -5.04 5.73
N GLY A 197 -11.35 -4.29 5.10
CA GLY A 197 -11.28 -3.17 4.10
C GLY A 197 -12.45 -3.31 3.09
N MET A 198 -12.65 -2.43 2.10
CA MET A 198 -13.64 -2.72 1.03
C MET A 198 -13.05 -3.74 0.06
N TRP A 199 -13.09 -5.01 0.47
CA TRP A 199 -12.54 -6.11 -0.28
C TRP A 199 -13.52 -6.66 -1.30
N VAL A 200 -12.92 -7.24 -2.31
CA VAL A 200 -13.59 -7.97 -3.36
C VAL A 200 -12.97 -9.36 -3.44
N LYS A 201 -13.80 -10.39 -3.57
CA LYS A 201 -13.41 -11.78 -3.75
C LYS A 201 -13.30 -12.07 -5.24
N VAL A 202 -12.13 -12.47 -5.72
CA VAL A 202 -11.96 -12.87 -7.12
C VAL A 202 -12.34 -14.35 -7.27
N GLN A 203 -13.28 -14.67 -8.17
CA GLN A 203 -13.78 -16.03 -8.42
C GLN A 203 -13.77 -16.43 -9.90
#